data_AF-A0A3D0RXX8-F1
#
_entry.id   AF-A0A3D0RXX8-F1
#
_cell.length_a   1.000
_cell.length_b   1.000
_cell.length_c   1.000
_cell.angle_alpha   90.00
_cell.angle_beta   90.00
_cell.angle_gamma   90.00
#
_symmetry.space_group_name_H-M   'P 1'
#
loop_
_entity.id
_entity.type
_entity.pdbx_description
1 polymer ?
#
loop_
_entity_poly.entity_id
_entity_poly.type
_entity_poly.pdbx_seq_one_letter_code
_entity_poly.pdbx_strand_id
1 'polypeptide(L)'
;MGSLFIPEPEQWGLRGDQYLWQELRDALDETVPPTDDGVENLLVTLIEDLAGVDIRREAQESVYREQFAHGGMSSGHIHVPTWRDRLVPLLVARTAGSRRA
;
A
#
# COMPACT_ATOMS: atom_id res chain seq x y z
N MET A 1 -0.62 4.49 -13.60
CA MET A 1 0.15 4.62 -12.34
C MET A 1 1.00 3.41 -12.02
N GLY A 2 0.80 2.25 -12.67
CA GLY A 2 1.51 1.01 -12.35
C GLY A 2 3.03 1.08 -12.36
N SER A 3 3.65 2.05 -13.07
CA SER A 3 5.10 2.28 -13.00
C SER A 3 5.58 2.72 -11.60
N LEU A 4 4.74 3.33 -10.77
CA LEU A 4 5.07 3.67 -9.38
C LEU A 4 5.31 2.42 -8.52
N PHE A 5 4.78 1.28 -8.95
CA PHE A 5 4.91 0.01 -8.25
C PHE A 5 6.12 -0.79 -8.74
N ILE A 6 6.92 -0.19 -9.64
CA ILE A 6 8.10 -0.80 -10.25
C ILE A 6 9.35 0.04 -9.91
N PRO A 7 10.43 -0.57 -9.37
CA PRO A 7 10.51 -1.96 -8.94
C PRO A 7 9.66 -2.22 -7.68
N GLU A 8 9.33 -3.49 -7.44
CA GLU A 8 8.80 -3.91 -6.15
C GLU A 8 9.84 -3.65 -5.04
N PRO A 9 9.41 -3.40 -3.79
CA PRO A 9 10.33 -3.30 -2.66
C PRO A 9 11.03 -4.64 -2.42
N GLU A 10 12.33 -4.59 -2.11
CA GLU A 10 13.14 -5.79 -1.86
C GLU A 10 12.74 -6.55 -0.59
N GLN A 11 12.01 -5.89 0.31
CA GLN A 11 11.62 -6.43 1.61
C GLN A 11 10.15 -6.16 1.85
N TRP A 12 9.47 -7.10 2.50
CA TRP A 12 8.08 -7.02 2.94
C TRP A 12 8.01 -7.24 4.45
N GLY A 13 6.95 -6.76 5.11
CA GLY A 13 6.75 -7.03 6.54
C GLY A 13 6.14 -8.41 6.73
N LEU A 14 4.98 -8.65 6.12
CA LEU A 14 4.23 -9.90 6.14
C LEU A 14 3.74 -10.27 4.74
N ARG A 15 3.31 -11.52 4.55
CA ARG A 15 2.91 -12.02 3.22
C ARG A 15 1.66 -11.33 2.67
N GLY A 16 0.78 -10.81 3.53
CA GLY A 16 -0.37 -10.02 3.11
C GLY A 16 0.01 -8.68 2.45
N ASP A 17 1.20 -8.13 2.75
CA ASP A 17 1.65 -6.86 2.17
C ASP A 17 1.81 -6.95 0.65
N GLN A 18 2.25 -8.10 0.14
CA GLN A 18 2.44 -8.32 -1.30
C GLN A 18 1.11 -8.27 -2.06
N TYR A 19 0.05 -8.81 -1.47
CA TYR A 19 -1.28 -8.83 -2.07
C TYR A 19 -1.92 -7.44 -1.99
N LEU A 20 -1.84 -6.76 -0.85
CA LEU A 20 -2.32 -5.38 -0.72
C LEU A 20 -1.59 -4.43 -1.69
N TRP A 21 -0.29 -4.65 -1.94
CA TRP A 21 0.47 -3.90 -2.94
C TRP A 21 -0.07 -4.07 -4.36
N GLN A 22 -0.43 -5.29 -4.74
CA GLN A 22 -1.01 -5.58 -6.05
C GLN A 22 -2.41 -4.94 -6.19
N GLU A 23 -3.28 -5.12 -5.20
CA GLU A 23 -4.62 -4.51 -5.21
C GLU A 23 -4.56 -2.97 -5.25
N LEU A 24 -3.64 -2.36 -4.49
CA LEU A 24 -3.45 -0.92 -4.50
C LEU A 24 -2.95 -0.41 -5.86
N ARG A 25 -2.05 -1.16 -6.52
CA ARG A 25 -1.58 -0.83 -7.87
C ARG A 25 -2.75 -0.84 -8.85
N ASP A 26 -3.55 -1.89 -8.82
CA ASP A 26 -4.65 -2.10 -9.75
C ASP A 26 -5.75 -1.04 -9.53
N ALA A 27 -6.07 -0.72 -8.27
CA ALA A 27 -7.01 0.38 -7.92
C ALA A 27 -6.52 1.77 -8.38
N LEU A 28 -5.21 2.03 -8.33
CA LEU A 28 -4.64 3.31 -8.79
C LEU A 28 -4.54 3.41 -10.31
N ASP A 29 -4.47 2.31 -11.04
CA ASP A 29 -4.54 2.33 -12.51
C ASP A 29 -5.95 2.71 -13.01
N GLU A 30 -6.98 2.50 -12.20
CA GLU A 30 -8.36 2.92 -12.47
C GLU A 30 -8.69 4.35 -12.00
N THR A 31 -7.79 4.98 -11.23
CA THR A 31 -8.05 6.28 -10.58
C THR A 31 -7.21 7.41 -11.19
N VAL A 32 -7.83 8.54 -11.52
CA VAL A 32 -7.11 9.78 -11.92
C VAL A 32 -6.54 10.45 -10.66
N PRO A 33 -5.24 10.75 -10.58
CA PRO A 33 -4.65 11.27 -9.35
C PRO A 33 -5.14 12.68 -9.01
N PRO A 34 -5.30 13.01 -7.72
CA PRO A 34 -5.39 14.39 -7.27
C PRO A 34 -4.04 15.13 -7.44
N THR A 35 -4.09 16.46 -7.27
CA THR A 35 -2.91 17.34 -7.19
C THR A 35 -1.94 16.90 -6.08
N ASP A 36 -0.69 17.37 -6.11
CA ASP A 36 0.44 16.87 -5.28
C ASP A 36 0.09 16.68 -3.79
N ASP A 37 -0.65 17.60 -3.18
CA ASP A 37 -0.99 17.58 -1.75
C ASP A 37 -1.95 16.44 -1.34
N GLY A 38 -2.54 15.72 -2.31
CA GLY A 38 -3.55 14.70 -2.07
C GLY A 38 -3.08 13.25 -2.19
N VAL A 39 -1.87 13.00 -2.70
CA VAL A 39 -1.45 11.63 -3.07
C VAL A 39 -1.31 10.73 -1.84
N GLU A 40 -0.69 11.20 -0.77
CA GLU A 40 -0.54 10.40 0.45
C GLU A 40 -1.91 10.06 1.07
N ASN A 41 -2.81 11.04 1.12
CA ASN A 41 -4.16 10.83 1.62
C ASN A 41 -4.94 9.84 0.74
N LEU A 42 -4.82 9.94 -0.58
CA LEU A 42 -5.42 8.97 -1.51
C LEU A 42 -4.90 7.55 -1.22
N LEU A 43 -3.58 7.37 -1.06
CA LEU A 43 -3.00 6.06 -0.77
C LEU A 43 -3.53 5.49 0.55
N VAL A 44 -3.59 6.30 1.60
CA VAL A 44 -4.11 5.87 2.91
C VAL A 44 -5.59 5.52 2.82
N THR A 45 -6.40 6.33 2.12
CA THR A 45 -7.83 6.03 1.92
C THR A 45 -8.02 4.74 1.12
N LEU A 46 -7.28 4.53 0.03
CA LEU A 46 -7.37 3.29 -0.74
C LEU A 46 -6.93 2.07 0.07
N ILE A 47 -5.90 2.19 0.90
CA ILE A 47 -5.50 1.11 1.82
C ILE A 47 -6.62 0.83 2.84
N GLU A 48 -7.26 1.86 3.37
CA GLU A 48 -8.40 1.69 4.27
C GLU A 48 -9.57 1.00 3.57
N ASP A 49 -9.86 1.34 2.32
CA ASP A 49 -10.93 0.70 1.53
C ASP A 49 -10.61 -0.77 1.18
N LEU A 50 -9.38 -1.05 0.75
CA LEU A 50 -8.96 -2.40 0.31
C LEU A 50 -8.71 -3.36 1.48
N ALA A 51 -8.13 -2.83 2.56
CA ALA A 51 -7.65 -3.62 3.68
C ALA A 51 -8.38 -3.29 4.99
N GLY A 52 -9.40 -2.44 5.01
CA GLY A 52 -10.18 -2.13 6.22
C GLY A 52 -9.31 -1.64 7.38
N VAL A 53 -8.20 -0.95 7.11
CA VAL A 53 -7.23 -0.50 8.12
C VAL A 53 -6.73 0.89 7.81
N ASP A 54 -7.01 1.83 8.70
CA ASP A 54 -6.34 3.13 8.69
C ASP A 54 -4.92 2.96 9.24
N ILE A 55 -3.96 2.82 8.33
CA ILE A 55 -2.56 2.61 8.69
C ILE A 55 -1.97 3.76 9.51
N ARG A 56 -2.56 4.95 9.58
CA ARG A 56 -2.07 6.07 10.42
C ARG A 56 -2.55 5.99 11.86
N ARG A 57 -3.72 5.37 12.08
CA ARG A 57 -4.37 5.28 13.40
C ARG A 57 -4.31 3.91 14.04
N GLU A 58 -4.07 2.87 13.24
CA GLU A 58 -4.02 1.50 13.73
C GLU A 58 -2.89 1.34 14.77
N ALA A 59 -3.28 0.82 15.95
CA ALA A 59 -2.40 0.61 17.08
C ALA A 59 -1.73 -0.77 17.04
N GLN A 60 -2.35 -1.73 16.37
CA GLN A 60 -1.79 -3.07 16.18
C GLN A 60 -0.69 -3.06 15.12
N GLU A 61 0.38 -3.81 15.34
CA GLU A 61 1.48 -3.94 14.38
C GLU A 61 1.08 -4.75 13.15
N SER A 62 0.07 -5.62 13.28
CA SER A 62 -0.44 -6.39 12.16
C SER A 62 -1.94 -6.60 12.24
N VAL A 63 -2.57 -6.70 11.07
CA VAL A 63 -3.99 -6.98 10.93
C VAL A 63 -4.20 -8.15 9.99
N TYR A 64 -5.08 -9.08 10.37
CA TYR A 64 -5.44 -10.21 9.51
C TYR A 64 -6.59 -9.83 8.57
N ARG A 65 -6.45 -10.18 7.29
CA ARG A 65 -7.46 -10.04 6.25
C ARG A 65 -7.55 -11.33 5.46
N GLU A 66 -8.75 -11.92 5.48
CA GLU A 66 -9.01 -13.21 4.83
C GLU A 66 -8.82 -13.12 3.32
N GLN A 67 -9.13 -11.98 2.68
CA GLN A 67 -8.93 -11.79 1.25
C GLN A 67 -7.45 -11.86 0.83
N PHE A 68 -6.50 -11.66 1.75
CA PHE A 68 -5.07 -11.78 1.49
C PHE A 68 -4.48 -13.11 2.00
N ALA A 69 -5.34 -14.02 2.47
CA ALA A 69 -4.96 -15.29 3.08
C ALA A 69 -4.85 -16.44 2.06
N HIS A 70 -3.82 -16.40 1.22
CA HIS A 70 -3.59 -17.41 0.16
C HIS A 70 -2.84 -18.68 0.61
N GLY A 71 -2.71 -18.94 1.92
CA GLY A 71 -2.16 -20.19 2.50
C GLY A 71 -0.87 -20.05 3.35
N GLY A 72 -0.77 -20.89 4.40
CA GLY A 72 0.38 -20.97 5.31
C GLY A 72 0.30 -20.07 6.55
N MET A 73 1.09 -20.35 7.60
CA MET A 73 1.11 -19.55 8.84
C MET A 73 1.61 -18.13 8.58
N SER A 74 0.73 -17.12 8.68
CA SER A 74 0.90 -15.69 8.32
C SER A 74 0.41 -15.27 6.93
N SER A 75 -0.29 -16.13 6.17
CA SER A 75 -1.06 -15.60 5.04
C SER A 75 -2.13 -14.65 5.55
N GLY A 76 -2.41 -13.58 4.82
CA GLY A 76 -3.47 -12.63 5.16
C GLY A 76 -3.09 -11.56 6.17
N HIS A 77 -1.92 -11.64 6.81
CA HIS A 77 -1.51 -10.57 7.71
C HIS A 77 -0.82 -9.44 6.96
N ILE A 78 -1.24 -8.22 7.23
CA ILE A 78 -0.62 -6.98 6.78
C ILE A 78 0.18 -6.39 7.93
N HIS A 79 1.40 -5.92 7.66
CA HIS A 79 2.25 -5.28 8.65
C HIS A 79 2.10 -3.76 8.59
N VAL A 80 1.38 -3.19 9.55
CA VAL A 80 0.99 -1.78 9.56
C VAL A 80 2.21 -0.83 9.55
N PRO A 81 3.28 -1.05 10.36
CA PRO A 81 4.46 -0.19 10.32
C PRO A 81 5.16 -0.20 8.96
N THR A 82 5.18 -1.34 8.26
CA THR A 82 5.77 -1.41 6.91
C THR A 82 5.03 -0.51 5.92
N TRP A 83 3.70 -0.47 5.99
CA TRP A 83 2.91 0.42 5.15
C TRP A 83 3.06 1.88 5.52
N ARG A 84 2.93 2.20 6.81
CA ARG A 84 3.02 3.56 7.36
C ARG A 84 4.39 4.19 7.12
N ASP A 85 5.45 3.49 7.48
CA ASP A 85 6.78 4.10 7.61
C ASP A 85 7.64 3.92 6.36
N ARG A 86 7.22 3.06 5.43
CA ARG A 86 8.04 2.72 4.26
C ARG A 86 7.30 2.67 2.93
N LEU A 87 6.25 1.85 2.79
CA LEU A 87 5.64 1.63 1.48
C LEU A 87 4.86 2.84 0.98
N VAL A 88 4.05 3.49 1.82
CA VAL A 88 3.36 4.73 1.44
C VAL A 88 4.36 5.86 1.15
N PRO A 89 5.35 6.15 2.04
CA PRO A 89 6.39 7.14 1.73
C PRO A 89 7.14 6.86 0.42
N LEU A 90 7.43 5.60 0.10
CA LEU A 90 8.07 5.20 -1.15
C LEU A 90 7.22 5.57 -2.37
N LEU A 91 5.93 5.26 -2.36
CA LEU A 91 5.00 5.55 -3.47
C LEU A 91 4.80 7.06 -3.67
N VAL A 92 4.73 7.83 -2.58
CA VAL A 92 4.69 9.30 -2.64
C VAL A 92 5.96 9.85 -3.29
N ALA A 93 7.14 9.40 -2.88
CA ALA A 93 8.41 9.83 -3.46
C ALA A 93 8.51 9.50 -4.96
N ARG A 94 8.05 8.30 -5.37
CA ARG A 94 8.00 7.91 -6.78
C ARG A 94 7.06 8.80 -7.58
N THR A 95 5.93 9.19 -7.01
CA THR A 95 4.96 10.08 -7.67
C THR A 95 5.58 11.46 -7.95
N ALA A 96 6.32 12.02 -6.99
CA ALA A 96 7.05 13.27 -7.18
C ALA A 96 8.16 13.16 -8.24
N GLY A 97 8.84 12.01 -8.31
CA GLY A 97 9.88 11.72 -9.30
C GLY A 97 9.36 11.53 -10.72
N SER A 98 8.26 10.79 -10.90
CA SER A 98 7.63 10.56 -12.21
C SER A 98 7.07 11.82 -12.87
N ARG A 99 6.83 12.89 -12.10
CA ARG A 99 6.38 14.19 -12.62
C ARG A 99 7.52 15.08 -13.14
N ARG A 100 8.79 14.70 -12.91
CA ARG A 100 9.99 15.46 -13.35
C ARG A 100 10.70 14.87 -14.57
N ALA A 101 10.20 13.77 -15.13
CA ALA A 101 10.72 13.10 -16.32
C ALA A 101 9.78 13.34 -17.51
#